data_AF-A0AAW6NIA4-F1
#
_entry.id   AF-A0AAW6NIA4-F1
#
_cell.length_a   1.000
_cell.length_b   1.000
_cell.length_c   1.000
_cell.angle_alpha   90.00
_cell.angle_beta   90.00
_cell.angle_gamma   90.00
#
_symmetry.space_group_name_H-M   'P 1'
#
loop_
_entity.id
_entity.type
_entity.pdbx_description
1 polymer ?
#
loop_
_entity_poly.entity_id
_entity_poly.type
_entity_poly.pdbx_seq_one_letter_code
_entity_poly.pdbx_strand_id
1 'polypeptide(L)' 'MPPKARRTPYAITTHGDTRIDNYYWLRDDSRSRPEVLDYLHEEND' A
#
# COMPACT_ATOMS: atom_id res chain seq x y z
N MET A 1 -0.72 10.52 17.00
CA MET A 1 -0.08 9.18 16.88
C MET A 1 -0.09 8.88 15.39
N PRO A 2 1.01 8.43 14.77
CA PRO A 2 1.01 8.18 13.34
C PRO A 2 -0.02 7.10 12.98
N PRO A 3 -0.71 7.23 11.83
CA PRO A 3 -1.63 6.20 11.37
C PRO A 3 -0.87 4.91 11.06
N LYS A 4 -1.60 3.79 11.02
CA LYS A 4 -1.01 2.47 10.71
C LYS A 4 -1.63 1.92 9.45
N ALA A 5 -0.85 1.87 8.37
CA ALA A 5 -1.27 1.25 7.12
C ALA A 5 -1.75 -0.19 7.35
N ARG A 6 -2.89 -0.55 6.73
CA ARG A 6 -3.34 -1.94 6.67
C ARG A 6 -2.30 -2.80 5.94
N ARG A 7 -2.06 -4.00 6.46
CA ARG A 7 -1.19 -4.98 5.80
C ARG A 7 -2.04 -5.87 4.90
N THR A 8 -1.79 -5.81 3.61
CA THR A 8 -2.42 -6.65 2.58
C THR A 8 -1.32 -7.38 1.83
N PRO A 9 -1.04 -8.67 2.16
CA PRO A 9 0.04 -9.42 1.54
C PRO A 9 -0.13 -9.50 0.02
N TYR A 10 0.85 -9.01 -0.73
CA TYR A 10 0.91 -9.12 -2.18
C TYR A 10 2.24 -9.78 -2.58
N ALA A 11 2.16 -10.89 -3.30
CA ALA A 11 3.34 -11.63 -3.74
C ALA A 11 3.89 -11.04 -5.04
N ILE A 12 5.20 -10.77 -5.04
CA ILE A 12 5.94 -10.27 -6.20
C ILE A 12 7.05 -11.28 -6.50
N THR A 13 6.98 -11.92 -7.67
CA THR A 13 7.99 -12.88 -8.12
C THR A 13 8.86 -12.26 -9.21
N THR A 14 10.17 -12.21 -8.97
CA THR A 14 11.17 -11.68 -9.92
C THR A 14 12.43 -12.52 -9.88
N HIS A 15 12.97 -12.90 -11.04
CA HIS A 15 14.16 -13.76 -11.17
C HIS A 15 14.10 -15.07 -10.38
N GLY A 16 12.91 -15.65 -10.24
CA GLY A 16 12.68 -16.89 -9.48
C GLY A 16 12.60 -16.71 -7.96
N ASP A 17 12.82 -15.50 -7.43
CA ASP A 17 12.60 -15.17 -6.02
C ASP A 17 11.22 -14.54 -5.81
N THR A 18 10.58 -14.84 -4.67
CA THR A 18 9.25 -14.31 -4.32
C THR A 18 9.32 -13.53 -3.02
N ARG A 19 8.94 -12.25 -3.09
CA ARG A 19 8.86 -11.35 -1.93
C ARG A 19 7.42 -10.97 -1.66
N ILE A 20 7.08 -10.78 -0.38
CA ILE A 20 5.77 -10.29 0.04
C ILE A 20 5.86 -8.80 0.34
N ASP A 21 5.12 -8.00 -0.42
CA ASP A 21 4.89 -6.60 -0.14
C ASP A 21 3.52 -6.44 0.53
N ASN A 22 3.50 -6.07 1.80
CA ASN A 22 2.25 -5.86 2.55
C ASN A 22 1.54 -4.55 2.20
N TYR A 23 2.18 -3.67 1.43
CA TYR A 23 1.76 -2.29 1.21
C TYR A 23 1.62 -1.94 -0.28
N TYR A 24 1.72 -2.94 -1.17
CA TYR A 24 1.53 -2.78 -2.61
C TYR A 24 0.19 -2.08 -2.95
N TRP A 25 -0.83 -2.24 -2.10
CA TRP A 25 -2.14 -1.61 -2.25
C TRP A 25 -2.12 -0.08 -2.20
N LEU A 26 -1.09 0.56 -1.65
CA LEU A 26 -0.93 2.02 -1.65
C LEU A 26 -0.59 2.56 -3.04
N ARG A 27 -0.07 1.72 -3.93
CA ARG A 27 0.12 2.08 -5.33
C ARG A 27 -1.23 2.08 -6.03
N ASP A 28 -1.65 3.26 -6.47
CA ASP A 28 -2.82 3.44 -7.31
C ASP A 28 -2.48 4.31 -8.53
N ASP A 29 -2.42 3.70 -9.71
CA ASP A 29 -1.98 4.40 -10.92
C ASP A 29 -3.02 5.45 -11.38
N SER A 30 -4.32 5.26 -11.07
CA SER A 30 -5.36 6.27 -11.33
C SER A 30 -5.41 7.40 -10.30
N ARG A 31 -4.72 7.23 -9.15
CA ARG A 31 -4.67 8.20 -8.05
C ARG A 31 -6.06 8.64 -7.55
N SER A 32 -6.99 7.72 -7.47
CA SER A 32 -8.40 8.00 -7.17
C SER A 32 -9.03 7.03 -6.18
N ARG A 33 -8.34 5.94 -5.81
CA ARG A 33 -8.85 4.96 -4.84
C ARG A 33 -9.02 5.62 -3.46
N PRO A 34 -10.26 5.67 -2.93
CA PRO A 34 -10.55 6.35 -1.66
C PRO A 34 -9.67 5.84 -0.51
N GLU A 35 -9.51 4.53 -0.38
CA GLU A 35 -8.71 3.92 0.69
C GLU A 35 -7.24 4.37 0.70
N VAL A 36 -6.67 4.67 -0.47
CA VAL A 36 -5.29 5.17 -0.58
C VAL A 36 -5.26 6.65 -0.18
N LEU A 37 -6.22 7.43 -0.68
CA LEU A 37 -6.32 8.86 -0.36
C LEU A 37 -6.58 9.09 1.13
N ASP A 38 -7.47 8.31 1.74
CA ASP A 38 -7.81 8.39 3.16
C ASP A 38 -6.56 8.18 4.02
N TYR A 39 -5.78 7.12 3.74
CA TYR A 39 -4.53 6.88 4.47
C TYR A 39 -3.49 7.99 4.27
N LEU A 40 -3.38 8.53 3.04
CA LEU A 40 -2.46 9.64 2.78
C LEU A 40 -2.89 10.94 3.48
N HIS A 41 -4.19 11.18 3.65
CA HIS A 41 -4.67 12.31 4.44
C HIS A 41 -4.36 12.10 5.93
N GLU A 42 -4.59 10.90 6.48
CA GLU A 42 -4.25 10.58 7.86
C GLU A 42 -2.75 10.77 8.18
N GLU A 43 -1.85 10.54 7.21
CA GLU A 43 -0.40 10.76 7.39
C GLU A 43 0.00 12.25 7.35
N ASN A 44 -0.85 13.14 6.82
CA ASN A 44 -0.57 14.57 6.75
C ASN A 44 -1.07 15.36 7.97
N ASP A 45 -2.01 14.80 8.75
CA ASP A 45 -2.61 15.41 9.94
C ASP A 45 -1.81 15.15 11.24
#